data_AF-A0A966PW14-F1
#
_entry.id   AF-A0A966PW14-F1
#
_cell.length_a   1.000
_cell.length_b   1.000
_cell.length_c   1.000
_cell.angle_alpha   90.00
_cell.angle_beta   90.00
_cell.angle_gamma   90.00
#
_symmetry.space_group_name_H-M   'P 1'
#
loop_
_entity.id
_entity.type
_entity.pdbx_description
1 polymer ?
#
loop_
_entity_poly.entity_id
_entity_poly.type
_entity_poly.pdbx_seq_one_letter_code
_entity_poly.pdbx_strand_id
1 'polypeptide(L)'
;MHYFKFNLKDYAFATMYFDYVHHGAYLKLISLYYETEKPLPLDVDFVLKRVMANKQEEIDAVKHILDNFFTKTEVGYVQKRCDDLIAKYQA
;
A
#
# COMPACT_ATOMS: atom_id res chain seq x y z
N MET A 1 -13.01 2.60 3.76
CA MET A 1 -13.81 1.44 3.29
C MET A 1 -13.81 0.32 4.34
N HIS A 2 -14.93 -0.41 4.52
CA HIS A 2 -14.99 -1.53 5.48
C HIS A 2 -14.61 -2.90 4.89
N TYR A 3 -14.73 -3.06 3.57
CA TYR A 3 -14.30 -4.26 2.84
C TYR A 3 -13.93 -3.87 1.41
N PHE A 4 -13.13 -4.70 0.75
CA PHE A 4 -12.81 -4.57 -0.67
C PHE A 4 -12.61 -5.95 -1.29
N LYS A 5 -12.82 -6.04 -2.61
CA LYS A 5 -12.55 -7.29 -3.34
C LYS A 5 -11.06 -7.46 -3.52
N PHE A 6 -10.46 -8.35 -2.74
CA PHE A 6 -9.05 -8.70 -2.87
C PHE A 6 -8.86 -9.78 -3.95
N ASN A 7 -8.21 -9.43 -5.05
CA ASN A 7 -7.91 -10.41 -6.10
C ASN A 7 -6.65 -11.21 -5.73
N LEU A 8 -6.86 -12.42 -5.21
CA LEU A 8 -5.79 -13.32 -4.79
C LEU A 8 -4.85 -13.70 -5.94
N LYS A 9 -5.35 -13.84 -7.18
CA LYS A 9 -4.51 -14.22 -8.33
C LYS A 9 -3.55 -13.11 -8.71
N ASP A 10 -4.06 -11.88 -8.80
CA ASP A 10 -3.21 -10.73 -9.14
C ASP A 10 -2.20 -10.44 -8.02
N TYR A 11 -2.65 -10.55 -6.76
CA TYR A 11 -1.78 -10.42 -5.60
C TYR A 11 -0.64 -11.45 -5.67
N ALA A 12 -0.98 -12.74 -5.77
CA ALA A 12 0.01 -13.81 -5.82
C ALA A 12 1.00 -13.65 -6.97
N PHE A 13 0.54 -13.21 -8.15
CA PHE A 13 1.40 -12.95 -9.29
C PHE A 13 2.35 -11.77 -9.02
N ALA A 14 1.83 -10.65 -8.51
CA ALA A 14 2.63 -9.45 -8.29
C ALA A 14 3.61 -9.58 -7.12
N THR A 15 3.30 -10.44 -6.14
CA THR A 15 4.11 -10.66 -4.93
C THR A 15 4.85 -12.00 -4.94
N MET A 16 5.02 -12.66 -6.09
CA MET A 16 5.59 -14.02 -6.16
C MET A 16 7.03 -14.12 -5.62
N TYR A 17 7.76 -13.01 -5.59
CA TYR A 17 9.16 -12.93 -5.15
C TYR A 17 9.31 -12.28 -3.77
N PHE A 18 8.19 -12.01 -3.08
CA PHE A 18 8.22 -11.37 -1.77
C PHE A 18 8.58 -12.37 -0.67
N ASP A 19 9.36 -11.90 0.30
CA ASP A 19 9.44 -12.54 1.59
C ASP A 19 8.25 -12.14 2.48
N TYR A 20 8.17 -12.72 3.67
CA TYR A 20 7.09 -12.44 4.62
C TYR A 20 6.98 -10.96 5.02
N VAL A 21 8.11 -10.24 5.07
CA VAL A 21 8.14 -8.84 5.48
C VAL A 21 7.57 -7.95 4.38
N HIS A 22 7.94 -8.20 3.12
CA HIS A 22 7.39 -7.49 1.96
C HIS A 22 5.89 -7.74 1.78
N HIS A 23 5.43 -8.98 2.00
CA HIS A 23 3.99 -9.28 2.02
C HIS A 23 3.27 -8.49 3.11
N GLY A 24 3.83 -8.44 4.33
CA GLY A 24 3.28 -7.67 5.44
C GLY A 24 3.22 -6.17 5.13
N ALA A 25 4.31 -5.60 4.63
CA ALA A 25 4.41 -4.20 4.23
C ALA A 25 3.38 -3.84 3.16
N TYR A 26 3.25 -4.66 2.11
CA TYR A 26 2.27 -4.46 1.05
C TYR A 26 0.84 -4.45 1.58
N LEU A 27 0.46 -5.47 2.35
CA LEU A 27 -0.91 -5.55 2.89
C LEU A 27 -1.20 -4.38 3.85
N LYS A 28 -0.24 -3.93 4.65
CA LYS A 28 -0.39 -2.78 5.54
C LYS A 28 -0.59 -1.47 4.78
N LEU A 29 0.21 -1.23 3.74
CA LEU A 29 0.10 -0.01 2.91
C LEU A 29 -1.24 0.04 2.16
N ILE A 30 -1.66 -1.08 1.58
CA ILE A 30 -2.95 -1.20 0.90
C ILE A 30 -4.11 -0.99 1.89
N SER A 31 -4.01 -1.58 3.09
CA SER A 31 -5.04 -1.39 4.13
C SER A 31 -5.13 0.07 4.55
N LEU A 32 -4.00 0.74 4.76
CA LEU A 32 -3.96 2.17 5.11
C LEU A 32 -4.59 3.04 4.00
N TYR A 33 -4.33 2.71 2.73
CA TYR A 33 -4.92 3.41 1.60
C TYR A 33 -6.45 3.30 1.59
N TYR A 34 -6.98 2.10 1.80
CA TYR A 34 -8.43 1.88 1.83
C TYR A 34 -9.10 2.36 3.12
N GLU A 35 -8.40 2.39 4.24
CA GLU A 35 -8.89 2.97 5.50
C GLU A 35 -9.09 4.48 5.34
N THR A 36 -8.11 5.15 4.75
CA THR A 36 -8.11 6.61 4.59
C THR A 36 -8.83 7.08 3.33
N GLU A 37 -9.02 6.19 2.35
CA GLU A 37 -9.57 6.49 1.02
C GLU A 37 -8.83 7.63 0.31
N LYS A 38 -7.55 7.81 0.63
CA LYS A 38 -6.71 8.92 0.19
C LYS A 38 -5.32 8.43 -0.20
N PRO A 39 -4.60 9.18 -1.07
CA PRO A 39 -3.19 8.93 -1.34
C PRO A 39 -2.37 8.89 -0.05
N LEU A 40 -1.34 8.03 0.00
CA LEU A 40 -0.46 8.01 1.16
C LEU A 40 0.39 9.29 1.18
N PRO A 41 0.67 9.89 2.34
CA PRO A 41 1.48 11.10 2.44
C PRO A 41 2.88 10.95 1.83
N LEU A 42 3.43 12.05 1.30
CA LEU A 42 4.82 12.09 0.81
C LEU A 42 5.86 12.00 1.94
N ASP A 43 5.45 12.28 3.17
CA ASP A 43 6.26 12.04 4.36
C ASP A 43 6.34 10.54 4.65
N VAL A 44 7.42 9.92 4.18
CA VAL A 44 7.68 8.49 4.35
C VAL A 44 7.80 8.12 5.83
N ASP A 45 8.35 8.99 6.68
CA ASP A 45 8.48 8.70 8.11
C ASP A 45 7.10 8.63 8.79
N PHE A 46 6.16 9.46 8.35
CA PHE A 46 4.76 9.36 8.78
C PHE A 46 4.13 8.04 8.33
N VAL A 47 4.35 7.63 7.08
CA VAL A 47 3.84 6.35 6.55
C VAL A 47 4.41 5.17 7.32
N LEU A 48 5.72 5.14 7.57
CA LEU A 48 6.41 4.09 8.33
C LEU A 48 5.81 3.92 9.73
N LYS A 49 5.60 5.02 10.45
CA LYS A 49 4.94 5.01 11.76
C LYS A 49 3.51 4.46 11.69
N ARG A 50 2.75 4.82 10.65
CA ARG A 50 1.38 4.34 10.48
C ARG A 50 1.27 2.85 10.19
N VAL A 51 2.22 2.29 9.46
CA VAL A 51 2.28 0.84 9.18
C VAL A 51 3.04 0.06 10.25
N MET A 52 3.52 0.72 11.30
CA MET A 52 4.29 0.14 12.41
C MET A 52 5.62 -0.52 11.96
N ALA A 53 6.24 -0.01 10.90
CA ALA A 53 7.56 -0.45 10.47
C ALA A 53 8.63 0.22 11.34
N ASN A 54 9.24 -0.55 12.25
CA ASN A 54 10.20 -0.06 13.25
C ASN A 54 11.60 -0.64 13.05
N LYS A 55 11.69 -1.83 12.46
CA LYS A 55 12.97 -2.47 12.16
C LYS A 55 13.47 -2.05 10.79
N GLN A 56 14.79 -2.07 10.60
CA GLN A 56 15.40 -1.71 9.32
C GLN A 56 14.85 -2.55 8.16
N GLU A 57 14.67 -3.87 8.36
CA GLU A 57 14.07 -4.78 7.38
C GLU A 57 12.65 -4.37 6.97
N GLU A 58 11.83 -3.91 7.93
CA GLU A 58 10.45 -3.47 7.69
C GLU A 58 10.42 -2.13 6.96
N ILE A 59 11.32 -1.23 7.34
CA ILE A 59 11.47 0.10 6.72
C ILE A 59 11.87 -0.05 5.26
N ASP A 60 12.85 -0.90 4.97
CA ASP A 60 13.34 -1.13 3.62
C ASP A 60 12.26 -1.82 2.76
N ALA A 61 11.53 -2.78 3.34
CA ALA A 61 10.39 -3.39 2.67
C ALA A 61 9.31 -2.35 2.33
N VAL A 62 8.91 -1.49 3.26
CA VAL A 62 7.89 -0.44 3.00
C VAL A 62 8.33 0.49 1.88
N LYS A 63 9.59 0.95 1.89
CA LYS A 63 10.14 1.79 0.81
C LYS A 63 10.13 1.06 -0.53
N HIS A 64 10.57 -0.20 -0.55
CA HIS A 64 10.52 -1.03 -1.74
C HIS A 64 9.11 -1.16 -2.31
N ILE A 65 8.10 -1.37 -1.46
CA ILE A 65 6.71 -1.42 -1.91
C ILE A 65 6.24 -0.07 -2.46
N LEU A 66 6.54 1.03 -1.76
CA LEU A 66 6.17 2.37 -2.21
C LEU A 66 6.74 2.67 -3.61
N ASP A 67 8.00 2.31 -3.85
CA ASP A 67 8.68 2.58 -5.12
C ASP A 67 8.15 1.72 -6.28
N ASN A 68 7.73 0.48 -6.01
CA ASN A 68 7.30 -0.47 -7.06
C ASN A 68 5.79 -0.50 -7.32
N PHE A 69 4.96 -0.20 -6.31
CA PHE A 69 3.51 -0.40 -6.36
C PHE A 69 2.69 0.89 -6.28
N PHE A 70 3.35 2.00 -5.97
CA PHE A 70 2.71 3.31 -5.89
C PHE A 70 3.40 4.28 -6.85
N THR A 71 2.64 5.26 -7.33
CA THR A 71 3.16 6.37 -8.13
C THR A 71 3.27 7.59 -7.22
N LYS A 72 4.47 8.15 -7.10
CA LYS A 72 4.67 9.39 -6.36
C LYS A 72 4.14 10.57 -7.18
N THR A 73 3.21 11.33 -6.61
CA THR A 73 2.59 12.52 -7.22
C THR A 73 2.69 13.71 -6.28
N GLU A 74 2.25 14.90 -6.70
CA GLU A 74 2.23 16.09 -5.85
C GLU A 74 1.32 15.94 -4.63
N VAL A 75 0.27 15.12 -4.72
CA VAL A 75 -0.71 14.91 -3.66
C VAL A 75 -0.39 13.74 -2.73
N GLY A 76 0.62 12.93 -3.07
CA GLY A 76 0.96 11.71 -2.32
C GLY A 76 1.37 10.54 -3.21
N TYR A 77 1.58 9.38 -2.57
CA TYR A 77 1.73 8.10 -3.23
C TYR A 77 0.34 7.56 -3.59
N VAL A 78 0.06 7.46 -4.88
CA VAL A 78 -1.23 6.99 -5.41
C VAL A 78 -1.10 5.56 -5.93
N GLN A 79 -2.19 4.79 -5.84
CA GLN A 79 -2.29 3.51 -6.52
C GLN A 79 -3.58 3.45 -7.31
N LYS A 80 -3.45 3.49 -8.65
CA LYS A 80 -4.58 3.51 -9.60
C LYS A 80 -5.66 2.48 -9.29
N ARG A 81 -5.25 1.24 -8.98
CA ARG A 81 -6.19 0.16 -8.67
C ARG A 81 -7.01 0.43 -7.40
N CYS A 82 -6.38 1.01 -6.37
CA CYS A 82 -7.10 1.40 -5.17
C CYS A 82 -8.11 2.50 -5.48
N ASP A 83 -7.70 3.52 -6.24
CA ASP A 83 -8.58 4.63 -6.62
C ASP A 83 -9.79 4.14 -7.43
N ASP A 84 -9.57 3.24 -8.40
CA ASP A 84 -10.65 2.64 -9.20
C ASP A 84 -11.65 1.86 -8.34
N LEU A 85 -11.19 1.22 -7.26
CA LEU A 85 -12.05 0.48 -6.33
C LEU A 85 -12.79 1.41 -5.37
N ILE A 86 -12.13 2.46 -4.87
CA ILE A 86 -12.74 3.48 -4.01
C ILE A 86 -13.85 4.21 -4.78
N ALA A 87 -13.58 4.63 -6.02
CA ALA A 87 -14.57 5.30 -6.88
C ALA A 87 -15.81 4.43 -7.13
N LYS A 88 -15.63 3.11 -7.30
CA LYS A 88 -16.75 2.16 -7.44
C LYS A 88 -17.50 1.91 -6.14
N TYR A 89 -16.85 2.08 -4.99
CA TYR A 89 -17.48 1.88 -3.68
C TYR A 89 -18.32 3.09 -3.25
N GLN A 90 -17.92 4.30 -3.67
CA GLN A 90 -18.61 5.55 -3.34
C GLN A 90 -19.76 5.89 -4.31
N ALA A 91 -19.85 5.22 -5.46
CA ALA A 91 -20.92 5.36 -6.45
C ALA A 91 -22.17 4.55 -6.07
#